data_AF-A0A3M8DBS9-F1
#
_entry.id   AF-A0A3M8DBS9-F1
#
_cell.length_a   1.000
_cell.length_b   1.000
_cell.length_c   1.000
_cell.angle_alpha   90.00
_cell.angle_beta   90.00
_cell.angle_gamma   90.00
#
_symmetry.space_group_name_H-M   'P 1'
#
loop_
_entity.id
_entity.type
_entity.pdbx_description
1 polymer ?
#
loop_
_entity_poly.entity_id
_entity_poly.type
_entity_poly.pdbx_seq_one_letter_code
_entity_poly.pdbx_strand_id
1 'polypeptide(L)'
;MAKTQPVTIGANSIAKIGNRFFLIVEVEAKSPGVEIDPVFAVRTTPQQARSLIRAGVMRTIIQNKVPKPSRGKKVEFKGVLFANGQFFSVFDVENTTDISVLVRISRERAQRLIRGGARIIPVIRRPFN
;
A
#
# COMPACT_ATOMS: atom_id res chain seq x y z
N MET A 1 -22.73 16.47 15.34
CA MET A 1 -21.48 16.22 14.59
C MET A 1 -21.39 14.73 14.36
N ALA A 2 -21.20 14.26 13.12
CA ALA A 2 -20.99 12.84 12.86
C ALA A 2 -19.71 12.38 13.58
N LYS A 3 -19.80 11.33 14.39
CA LYS A 3 -18.65 10.78 15.11
C LYS A 3 -17.72 10.18 14.06
N THR A 4 -16.55 10.80 13.82
CA THR A 4 -15.53 10.23 12.94
C THR A 4 -15.24 8.81 13.43
N GLN A 5 -15.33 7.82 12.53
CA GLN A 5 -15.01 6.46 12.91
C GLN A 5 -13.53 6.45 13.33
N PRO A 6 -13.20 5.94 14.53
CA PRO A 6 -11.82 5.94 15.03
C PRO A 6 -10.93 4.97 14.25
N VAL A 7 -11.52 4.08 13.45
CA VAL A 7 -10.83 3.15 12.55
C VAL A 7 -11.44 3.28 11.16
N THR A 8 -10.61 3.53 10.16
CA THR A 8 -10.98 3.68 8.75
C THR A 8 -10.01 2.93 7.84
N ILE A 9 -10.39 2.75 6.58
CA ILE A 9 -9.45 2.38 5.52
C ILE A 9 -8.91 3.68 4.93
N GLY A 10 -7.59 3.83 4.93
CA GLY A 10 -6.89 4.91 4.24
C GLY A 10 -6.73 4.58 2.75
N ALA A 11 -5.50 4.64 2.26
CA ALA A 11 -5.19 4.25 0.90
C ALA A 11 -5.51 2.77 0.62
N ASN A 12 -6.22 2.52 -0.49
CA ASN A 12 -6.48 1.16 -0.96
C ASN A 12 -6.41 1.05 -2.49
N SER A 13 -5.77 0.00 -2.99
CA SER A 13 -5.60 -0.18 -4.44
C SER A 13 -5.25 -1.61 -4.85
N ILE A 14 -5.49 -1.96 -6.12
CA ILE A 14 -5.11 -3.25 -6.70
C ILE A 14 -3.79 -3.14 -7.48
N ALA A 15 -2.76 -3.83 -7.00
CA ALA A 15 -1.48 -3.98 -7.68
C ALA A 15 -1.46 -5.26 -8.53
N LYS A 16 -1.02 -5.14 -9.79
CA LYS A 16 -0.63 -6.30 -10.62
C LYS A 16 0.90 -6.39 -10.63
N ILE A 17 1.45 -7.42 -9.98
CA ILE A 17 2.90 -7.64 -9.88
C ILE A 17 3.24 -8.95 -10.57
N GLY A 18 3.82 -8.86 -11.78
CA GLY A 18 3.96 -10.00 -12.68
C GLY A 18 2.59 -10.59 -13.05
N ASN A 19 2.41 -11.89 -12.83
CA ASN A 19 1.16 -12.62 -13.07
C ASN A 19 0.22 -12.70 -11.85
N ARG A 20 0.52 -12.01 -10.75
CA ARG A 20 -0.27 -12.04 -9.51
C ARG A 20 -0.90 -10.68 -9.22
N PHE A 21 -2.04 -10.72 -8.53
CA PHE A 21 -2.75 -9.54 -8.05
C PHE A 21 -2.70 -9.45 -6.53
N PHE A 22 -2.63 -8.22 -6.04
CA PHE A 22 -2.58 -7.91 -4.62
C PHE A 22 -3.46 -6.70 -4.34
N LEU A 23 -4.32 -6.79 -3.32
CA LEU A 23 -4.97 -5.63 -2.72
C LEU A 23 -4.00 -5.03 -1.70
N ILE A 24 -3.59 -3.78 -1.89
CA ILE A 24 -2.80 -3.01 -0.93
C ILE A 24 -3.78 -2.21 -0.10
N VAL A 25 -3.66 -2.29 1.23
CA VAL A 25 -4.58 -1.64 2.17
C VAL A 25 -3.77 -0.98 3.28
N GLU A 26 -4.10 0.27 3.56
CA GLU A 26 -3.79 0.95 4.80
C GLU A 26 -5.03 0.95 5.70
N VAL A 27 -4.83 0.54 6.95
CA VAL A 27 -5.81 0.77 8.02
C VAL A 27 -5.33 1.96 8.81
N GLU A 28 -6.21 2.92 9.06
CA GLU A 28 -5.94 4.06 9.93
C GLU A 28 -6.76 3.91 11.20
N ALA A 29 -6.11 3.87 12.36
CA ALA A 29 -6.77 3.94 13.66
C ALA A 29 -6.19 5.13 14.44
N LYS A 30 -7.04 6.14 14.68
CA LYS A 30 -6.66 7.45 15.23
C LYS A 30 -7.58 7.85 16.37
N SER A 31 -6.99 8.18 17.52
CA SER A 31 -7.65 8.82 18.67
C SER A 31 -6.63 9.70 19.41
N PRO A 32 -7.02 10.58 20.34
CA PRO A 32 -6.05 11.36 21.10
C PRO A 32 -4.96 10.47 21.73
N GLY A 33 -3.69 10.71 21.39
CA GLY A 33 -2.54 9.92 21.86
C GLY A 33 -2.32 8.57 21.17
N VAL A 34 -3.10 8.21 20.14
CA VAL A 34 -2.97 6.94 19.41
C VAL A 34 -2.98 7.19 17.91
N GLU A 35 -1.94 6.68 17.24
CA GLU A 35 -1.86 6.63 15.78
C GLU A 35 -1.32 5.27 15.35
N ILE A 36 -2.15 4.50 14.65
CA ILE A 36 -1.85 3.17 14.14
C ILE A 36 -2.21 3.17 12.65
N ASP A 37 -1.21 2.98 11.79
CA ASP A 37 -1.33 3.12 10.33
C ASP A 37 -0.71 1.94 9.55
N PRO A 38 -1.02 0.67 9.86
CA PRO A 38 -0.39 -0.47 9.21
C PRO A 38 -0.80 -0.56 7.74
N VAL A 39 0.20 -0.81 6.89
CA VAL A 39 0.01 -1.19 5.49
C VAL A 39 0.26 -2.68 5.34
N PHE A 40 -0.63 -3.37 4.63
CA PHE A 40 -0.44 -4.77 4.26
C PHE A 40 -0.94 -5.04 2.83
N ALA A 41 -0.48 -6.14 2.26
CA ALA A 41 -0.92 -6.63 0.97
C ALA A 41 -1.70 -7.94 1.13
N VAL A 42 -2.81 -8.10 0.43
CA VAL A 42 -3.61 -9.33 0.38
C VAL A 42 -3.48 -9.91 -1.02
N ARG A 43 -3.01 -11.15 -1.15
CA ARG A 43 -2.98 -11.81 -2.46
C ARG A 43 -4.40 -12.15 -2.89
N THR A 44 -4.80 -11.68 -4.08
CA THR A 44 -6.12 -11.93 -4.64
C THR A 44 -6.04 -12.84 -5.87
N THR A 45 -7.13 -13.53 -6.19
CA THR A 45 -7.30 -14.13 -7.51
C THR A 45 -7.48 -13.05 -8.59
N PRO A 46 -7.26 -13.36 -9.88
CA PRO A 46 -7.60 -12.45 -10.96
C PRO A 46 -9.10 -12.06 -10.97
N GLN A 47 -9.99 -12.97 -10.59
CA GLN A 47 -11.43 -12.69 -10.53
C GLN A 47 -11.79 -11.73 -9.40
N GLN A 48 -11.21 -11.92 -8.21
CA GLN A 48 -11.38 -10.99 -7.08
C GLN A 48 -10.87 -9.60 -7.42
N ALA A 49 -9.64 -9.51 -7.96
CA ALA A 49 -9.05 -8.24 -8.40
C ALA A 49 -9.93 -7.53 -9.43
N ARG A 50 -10.44 -8.24 -10.45
CA ARG A 50 -11.36 -7.68 -11.44
C ARG A 50 -12.66 -7.19 -10.81
N SER A 51 -13.20 -7.94 -9.86
CA SER A 51 -14.45 -7.57 -9.19
C SER A 51 -14.28 -6.32 -8.33
N LEU A 52 -13.19 -6.20 -7.57
CA LEU A 52 -12.86 -5.00 -6.80
C LEU A 52 -12.63 -3.78 -7.69
N ILE A 53 -11.89 -3.94 -8.81
CA ILE A 53 -11.69 -2.85 -9.77
C ILE A 53 -13.03 -2.38 -10.36
N ARG A 54 -13.93 -3.29 -10.71
CA ARG A 54 -15.28 -2.94 -11.19
C ARG A 54 -16.13 -2.26 -10.13
N ALA A 55 -15.91 -2.57 -8.86
CA ALA A 55 -16.56 -1.91 -7.73
C ALA A 55 -15.94 -0.53 -7.40
N GLY A 56 -14.93 -0.09 -8.14
CA GLY A 56 -14.33 1.24 -7.99
C GLY A 56 -12.96 1.27 -7.31
N VAL A 57 -12.41 0.13 -6.87
CA VAL A 57 -11.05 0.11 -6.30
C VAL A 57 -10.02 0.46 -7.37
N MET A 58 -9.23 1.49 -7.12
CA MET A 58 -8.24 2.00 -8.06
C MET A 58 -7.09 1.00 -8.27
N ARG A 59 -6.38 1.14 -9.39
CA ARG A 59 -5.14 0.41 -9.62
C ARG A 59 -3.98 1.12 -8.94
N THR A 60 -3.12 0.34 -8.30
CA THR A 60 -1.87 0.84 -7.71
C THR A 60 -0.95 1.37 -8.81
N ILE A 61 -0.33 2.52 -8.58
CA ILE A 61 0.74 3.02 -9.46
C ILE A 61 2.04 2.31 -9.11
N ILE A 62 2.67 1.68 -10.11
CA ILE A 62 3.98 1.06 -9.97
C ILE A 62 4.97 1.81 -10.85
N GLN A 63 6.03 2.35 -10.24
CA GLN A 63 6.99 3.22 -10.94
C GLN A 63 8.43 3.00 -10.45
N ASN A 64 9.41 3.64 -11.11
CA ASN A 64 10.84 3.50 -10.80
C ASN A 64 11.42 4.68 -10.01
N LYS A 65 10.65 5.75 -9.82
CA LYS A 65 11.08 6.97 -9.14
C LYS A 65 10.19 7.22 -7.92
N VAL A 66 10.76 7.76 -6.86
CA VAL A 66 9.99 8.17 -5.68
C VAL A 66 9.07 9.33 -6.08
N PRO A 67 7.76 9.29 -5.74
CA PRO A 67 6.88 10.41 -5.98
C PRO A 67 7.38 11.64 -5.22
N LYS A 68 7.39 12.81 -5.88
CA LYS A 68 7.77 14.06 -5.23
C LYS A 68 6.57 14.65 -4.48
N PRO A 69 6.76 15.15 -3.25
CA PRO A 69 5.75 15.97 -2.58
C PRO A 69 5.59 17.30 -3.31
N SER A 70 4.39 17.89 -3.21
CA SER A 70 4.07 19.20 -3.76
C SER A 70 2.93 19.83 -2.97
N ARG A 71 2.55 21.08 -3.26
CA ARG A 71 1.38 21.71 -2.64
C ARG A 71 0.14 20.83 -2.85
N GLY A 72 -0.52 20.43 -1.76
CA GLY A 72 -1.69 19.54 -1.80
C GLY A 72 -1.39 18.06 -2.06
N LYS A 73 -0.11 17.63 -2.03
CA LYS A 73 0.29 16.24 -2.19
C LYS A 73 1.32 15.84 -1.14
N LYS A 74 0.89 15.06 -0.16
CA LYS A 74 1.82 14.45 0.80
C LYS A 74 2.36 13.14 0.22
N VAL A 75 3.55 12.79 0.63
CA VAL A 75 4.20 11.53 0.24
C VAL A 75 4.85 10.98 1.50
N GLU A 76 4.33 9.85 1.99
CA GLU A 76 4.84 9.20 3.18
C GLU A 76 5.41 7.83 2.83
N PHE A 77 6.61 7.53 3.33
CA PHE A 77 7.21 6.20 3.16
C PHE A 77 6.67 5.23 4.22
N LYS A 78 5.91 4.22 3.79
CA LYS A 78 5.25 3.26 4.69
C LYS A 78 6.07 2.00 4.97
N GLY A 79 6.98 1.62 4.07
CA GLY A 79 7.85 0.45 4.28
C GLY A 79 8.27 -0.27 3.00
N VAL A 80 8.74 -1.50 3.17
CA VAL A 80 9.22 -2.36 2.08
C VAL A 80 8.28 -3.54 1.86
N LEU A 81 7.81 -3.71 0.63
CA LEU A 81 7.00 -4.86 0.21
C LEU A 81 7.85 -5.82 -0.64
N PHE A 82 7.83 -7.10 -0.29
CA PHE A 82 8.31 -8.18 -1.16
C PHE A 82 7.14 -8.99 -1.71
N ALA A 83 6.88 -8.88 -3.00
CA ALA A 83 5.76 -9.54 -3.65
C ALA A 83 6.16 -10.11 -5.01
N ASN A 84 5.83 -11.39 -5.23
CA ASN A 84 6.10 -12.13 -6.47
C ASN A 84 7.55 -12.01 -6.97
N GLY A 85 8.53 -12.17 -6.06
CA GLY A 85 9.95 -12.10 -6.40
C GLY A 85 10.51 -10.68 -6.58
N GLN A 86 9.70 -9.65 -6.40
CA GLN A 86 10.07 -8.24 -6.62
C GLN A 86 10.00 -7.44 -5.31
N PHE A 87 10.88 -6.45 -5.17
CA PHE A 87 10.95 -5.57 -4.01
C PHE A 87 10.44 -4.16 -4.37
N PHE A 88 9.70 -3.56 -3.43
CA PHE A 88 9.13 -2.24 -3.59
C PHE A 88 9.31 -1.42 -2.31
N SER A 89 9.63 -0.13 -2.46
CA SER A 89 9.30 0.87 -1.44
C SER A 89 7.84 1.27 -1.62
N VAL A 90 7.06 1.24 -0.54
CA VAL A 90 5.65 1.60 -0.55
C VAL A 90 5.50 3.01 -0.01
N PHE A 91 4.82 3.84 -0.77
CA PHE A 91 4.47 5.19 -0.37
C PHE A 91 2.98 5.34 -0.32
N ASP A 92 2.49 5.93 0.77
CA ASP A 92 1.17 6.55 0.74
C ASP A 92 1.30 7.94 0.12
N VAL A 93 0.36 8.27 -0.77
CA VAL A 93 0.34 9.53 -1.50
C VAL A 93 -1.04 10.15 -1.33
N GLU A 94 -1.18 10.93 -0.27
CA GLU A 94 -2.40 11.70 -0.01
C GLU A 94 -2.55 12.82 -1.04
N ASN A 95 -3.67 12.80 -1.75
CA ASN A 95 -4.09 13.83 -2.70
C ASN A 95 -5.63 13.86 -2.77
N THR A 96 -6.23 13.92 -3.96
CA THR A 96 -7.69 13.82 -4.12
C THR A 96 -8.21 12.37 -4.15
N THR A 97 -7.33 11.37 -4.16
CA THR A 97 -7.68 9.96 -4.42
C THR A 97 -7.06 8.94 -3.46
N ASP A 98 -6.12 9.35 -2.60
CA ASP A 98 -5.43 8.54 -1.58
C ASP A 98 -5.06 7.12 -2.05
N ILE A 99 -3.92 7.04 -2.74
CA ILE A 99 -3.45 5.79 -3.36
C ILE A 99 -2.06 5.39 -2.86
N SER A 100 -1.85 4.07 -2.76
CA SER A 100 -0.51 3.53 -2.57
C SER A 100 0.29 3.56 -3.88
N VAL A 101 1.52 4.05 -3.81
CA VAL A 101 2.49 4.00 -4.91
C VAL A 101 3.61 3.02 -4.56
N LEU A 102 3.84 2.05 -5.45
CA LEU A 102 4.94 1.09 -5.32
C LEU A 102 6.12 1.52 -6.19
N VAL A 103 7.24 1.83 -5.54
CA VAL A 103 8.49 2.18 -6.23
C VAL A 103 9.38 0.95 -6.29
N ARG A 104 9.73 0.49 -7.50
CA ARG A 104 10.62 -0.66 -7.69
C ARG A 104 12.00 -0.37 -7.10
N ILE A 105 12.52 -1.31 -6.32
CA ILE A 105 13.86 -1.23 -5.74
C ILE A 105 14.59 -2.56 -5.90
N SER A 106 15.92 -2.52 -5.84
CA SER A 106 16.73 -3.73 -5.80
C SER A 106 16.65 -4.42 -4.43
N ARG A 107 17.07 -5.69 -4.38
CA ARG A 107 17.16 -6.46 -3.13
C ARG A 107 18.10 -5.79 -2.13
N GLU A 108 19.22 -5.27 -2.60
CA GLU A 108 20.24 -4.60 -1.78
C GLU A 108 19.69 -3.31 -1.17
N ARG A 109 18.93 -2.54 -1.96
CA ARG A 109 18.24 -1.34 -1.47
C ARG A 109 17.17 -1.70 -0.43
N ALA A 110 16.37 -2.73 -0.70
CA ALA A 110 15.37 -3.23 0.25
C ALA A 110 16.01 -3.62 1.58
N GLN A 111 17.09 -4.41 1.55
CA GLN A 111 17.83 -4.81 2.75
C GLN A 111 18.42 -3.61 3.49
N ARG A 112 18.96 -2.61 2.79
CA ARG A 112 19.47 -1.39 3.41
C ARG A 112 18.37 -0.64 4.17
N LEU A 113 17.19 -0.50 3.57
CA LEU A 113 16.03 0.14 4.21
C LEU A 113 15.58 -0.62 5.45
N ILE A 114 15.44 -1.95 5.35
CA ILE A 114 15.02 -2.80 6.46
C ILE A 114 16.01 -2.74 7.62
N ARG A 115 17.33 -2.80 7.33
CA ARG A 115 18.37 -2.62 8.37
C ARG A 115 18.34 -1.23 9.01
N GLY A 116 17.87 -0.22 8.29
CA GLY A 116 17.63 1.13 8.80
C GLY A 116 16.31 1.30 9.56
N GLY A 117 15.58 0.22 9.83
CA GLY A 117 14.33 0.25 10.59
C GLY A 117 13.05 0.40 9.75
N ALA A 118 13.13 0.33 8.42
CA ALA A 118 11.92 0.35 7.59
C ALA A 118 11.02 -0.86 7.90
N ARG A 119 9.72 -0.60 8.05
CA ARG A 119 8.70 -1.65 8.23
C ARG A 119 8.72 -2.63 7.05
N ILE A 120 8.57 -3.92 7.35
CA ILE A 120 8.32 -4.95 6.33
C ILE A 120 6.81 -5.08 6.18
N ILE A 121 6.30 -4.77 4.99
CA ILE A 121 4.87 -4.84 4.69
C ILE A 121 4.50 -6.32 4.47
N PRO A 122 3.62 -6.89 5.31
CA PRO A 122 3.28 -8.30 5.21
C PRO A 122 2.40 -8.56 3.99
N VAL A 123 2.54 -9.76 3.42
CA VAL A 123 1.66 -10.28 2.38
C VAL A 123 0.80 -11.40 2.97
N ILE A 124 -0.50 -11.17 3.11
CA ILE A 124 -1.49 -12.17 3.48
C ILE A 124 -1.77 -13.03 2.25
N ARG A 125 -1.45 -14.32 2.35
CA ARG A 125 -1.53 -15.28 1.23
C ARG A 125 -2.63 -16.33 1.38
N ARG A 126 -3.44 -16.23 2.44
CA ARG A 126 -4.51 -17.21 2.70
C ARG A 126 -5.50 -17.20 1.53
N PRO A 127 -6.06 -18.36 1.15
CA PRO A 127 -7.15 -18.41 0.19
C PRO A 127 -8.35 -17.66 0.78
N PHE A 128 -8.86 -16.70 0.02
CA PHE A 128 -10.17 -16.11 0.24
C PHE A 128 -11.04 -16.75 -0.83
N ASN A 129 -11.91 -17.67 -0.42
CA ASN A 129 -12.86 -18.32 -1.31
C ASN A 129 -14.16 -17.53 -1.31
#